data_AF-A0A3A4PE30-F1
#
_entry.id   AF-A0A3A4PE30-F1
#
_cell.length_a   1.000
_cell.length_b   1.000
_cell.length_c   1.000
_cell.angle_alpha   90.00
_cell.angle_beta   90.00
_cell.angle_gamma   90.00
#
_symmetry.space_group_name_H-M   'P 1'
#
loop_
_entity.id
_entity.type
_entity.pdbx_description
1 polymer ?
#
loop_
_entity_poly.entity_id
_entity_poly.type
_entity_poly.pdbx_seq_one_letter_code
_entity_poly.pdbx_strand_id
1 'polypeptide(L)'
;NFNTLRRIQAEDGTVIDEEERFTQLASSEYMLQHLRSVLDAEGREAIEDLPDGIHSGLAKRGEKGLFFSFQAGEEKDKKHFWKYYDLNRKEIIDNRYLISSLIACDKDTPRVVADYEVFKIQEKIIENILKTHQEQRSLQAVPKTVDPAQQVIATTLQGYLNHPDVNRQKATRAIRFLGHPFSSPLVKELKKLHAEFQHSSDIVSFLDNISSMAERYGSIADARIETAPELRREDLRLICFDYICS
;
A
#
# COMPACT_ATOMS: atom_id res chain seq x y z
N ASN A 1 7.35 12.35 21.72
CA ASN A 1 8.77 11.96 21.61
C ASN A 1 9.57 13.16 21.08
N PHE A 2 10.62 13.62 21.78
CA PHE A 2 11.27 14.93 21.52
C PHE A 2 11.98 14.98 20.14
N ASN A 3 12.36 13.81 19.60
CA ASN A 3 12.94 13.67 18.27
C ASN A 3 11.92 13.84 17.12
N THR A 4 10.67 13.42 17.34
CA THR A 4 9.57 13.50 16.35
C THR A 4 9.18 14.96 16.08
N LEU A 5 9.06 15.78 17.14
CA LEU A 5 8.73 17.21 17.01
C LEU A 5 9.80 17.99 16.21
N ARG A 6 11.07 17.62 16.38
CA ARG A 6 12.20 18.23 15.68
C ARG A 6 12.26 17.84 14.19
N ARG A 7 11.83 16.62 13.84
CA ARG A 7 11.71 16.16 12.45
C ARG A 7 10.49 16.77 11.74
N ILE A 8 9.36 16.92 12.44
CA ILE A 8 8.17 17.63 11.93
C ILE A 8 8.50 19.09 11.63
N GLN A 9 9.26 19.75 12.51
CA GLN A 9 9.73 21.12 12.29
C GLN A 9 10.69 21.26 11.09
N ALA A 10 11.29 20.17 10.64
CA ALA A 10 12.16 20.11 9.47
C ALA A 10 11.41 19.68 8.18
N GLU A 11 10.07 19.66 8.21
CA GLU A 11 9.21 19.22 7.10
C GLU A 11 9.53 17.81 6.58
N ASP A 12 10.04 16.93 7.46
CA ASP A 12 10.31 15.54 7.13
C ASP A 12 8.99 14.75 7.01
N GLY A 13 8.49 14.63 5.78
CA GLY A 13 7.25 13.92 5.46
C GLY A 13 7.25 12.42 5.81
N THR A 14 8.42 11.83 6.08
CA THR A 14 8.51 10.41 6.47
C THR A 14 8.03 10.14 7.90
N VAL A 15 7.99 11.17 8.75
CA VAL A 15 7.55 11.05 10.16
C VAL A 15 6.08 10.67 10.25
N ILE A 16 5.24 11.26 9.41
CA ILE A 16 3.79 10.98 9.40
C ILE A 16 3.56 9.54 8.98
N ASP A 17 4.22 9.09 7.90
CA ASP A 17 4.13 7.70 7.42
C ASP A 17 4.66 6.66 8.42
N GLU A 18 5.66 7.03 9.23
CA GLU A 18 6.23 6.18 10.29
C GLU A 18 5.27 6.05 11.48
N GLU A 19 4.72 7.17 11.96
CA GLU A 19 3.76 7.20 13.07
C GLU A 19 2.42 6.54 12.66
N GLU A 20 1.97 6.71 11.42
CA GLU A 20 0.81 6.00 10.87
C GLU A 20 1.06 4.49 10.80
N ARG A 21 2.24 4.05 10.34
CA ARG A 21 2.62 2.62 10.33
C ARG A 21 2.70 2.03 11.73
N PHE A 22 3.30 2.74 12.68
CA PHE A 22 3.38 2.29 14.07
C PHE A 22 1.99 2.19 14.71
N THR A 23 1.13 3.18 14.47
CA THR A 23 -0.26 3.19 14.95
C THR A 23 -1.08 2.06 14.33
N GLN A 24 -0.89 1.76 13.04
CA GLN A 24 -1.52 0.62 12.37
C GLN A 24 -1.08 -0.72 12.98
N LEU A 25 0.21 -0.89 13.31
CA LEU A 25 0.74 -2.11 13.93
C LEU A 25 0.16 -2.34 15.33
N ALA A 26 0.20 -1.32 16.19
CA ALA A 26 -0.36 -1.41 17.55
C ALA A 26 -1.87 -1.65 17.56
N SER A 27 -2.60 -1.01 16.63
CA SER A 27 -4.03 -1.25 16.40
C SER A 27 -4.31 -2.70 16.00
N SER A 28 -3.48 -3.26 15.12
CA SER A 28 -3.62 -4.63 14.66
C SER A 28 -3.44 -5.64 15.79
N GLU A 29 -2.48 -5.44 16.69
CA GLU A 29 -2.26 -6.35 17.83
C GLU A 29 -3.42 -6.32 18.83
N TYR A 30 -3.90 -5.12 19.21
CA TYR A 30 -5.03 -4.98 20.12
C TYR A 30 -6.31 -5.60 19.54
N MET A 31 -6.62 -5.33 18.27
CA MET A 31 -7.77 -5.93 17.60
C MET A 31 -7.67 -7.46 17.53
N LEU A 32 -6.49 -8.00 17.20
CA LEU A 32 -6.29 -9.45 17.15
C LEU A 32 -6.47 -10.11 18.52
N GLN A 33 -6.03 -9.46 19.59
CA GLN A 33 -6.24 -9.97 20.95
C GLN A 33 -7.73 -10.00 21.31
N HIS A 34 -8.47 -8.94 20.98
CA HIS A 34 -9.90 -8.87 21.24
C HIS A 34 -10.68 -9.91 20.41
N LEU A 35 -10.38 -10.02 19.11
CA LEU A 35 -10.96 -11.03 18.22
C LEU A 35 -10.67 -12.45 18.72
N ARG A 36 -9.44 -12.72 19.18
CA ARG A 36 -9.07 -14.02 19.75
C ARG A 36 -9.90 -14.35 20.99
N SER A 37 -10.10 -13.38 21.88
CA SER A 37 -10.96 -13.56 23.06
C SER A 37 -12.40 -13.90 22.70
N VAL A 38 -12.94 -13.30 21.62
CA VAL A 38 -14.30 -13.60 21.14
C VAL A 38 -14.35 -14.97 20.48
N LEU A 39 -13.38 -15.30 19.61
CA LEU A 39 -13.27 -16.60 18.95
C LEU A 39 -13.15 -17.77 19.93
N ASP A 40 -12.38 -17.57 21.00
CA ASP A 40 -12.18 -18.57 22.06
C ASP A 40 -13.46 -18.75 22.92
N ALA A 41 -14.34 -17.73 22.98
CA ALA A 41 -15.56 -17.75 23.80
C ALA A 41 -16.82 -18.20 23.06
N GLU A 42 -16.98 -17.85 21.77
CA GLU A 42 -18.22 -18.09 20.99
C GLU A 42 -18.09 -19.24 19.97
N GLY A 43 -16.88 -19.79 19.79
CA GLY A 43 -16.60 -20.90 18.88
C GLY A 43 -16.45 -20.48 17.42
N ARG A 44 -15.55 -21.15 16.68
CA ARG A 44 -15.21 -20.79 15.29
C ARG A 44 -16.33 -21.12 14.28
N GLU A 45 -17.13 -22.15 14.54
CA GLU A 45 -18.13 -22.67 13.61
C GLU A 45 -19.24 -21.64 13.31
N ALA A 46 -19.60 -20.79 14.27
CA ALA A 46 -20.64 -19.77 14.08
C ALA A 46 -20.24 -18.63 13.13
N ILE A 47 -18.94 -18.47 12.84
CA ILE A 47 -18.41 -17.35 12.07
C ILE A 47 -18.24 -17.71 10.59
N GLU A 48 -18.00 -18.97 10.27
CA GLU A 48 -17.80 -19.44 8.89
C GLU A 48 -19.09 -19.38 8.05
N ASP A 49 -20.26 -19.48 8.70
CA ASP A 49 -21.57 -19.44 8.06
C ASP A 49 -22.20 -18.03 7.96
N LEU A 50 -21.49 -16.98 8.36
CA LEU A 50 -22.03 -15.62 8.33
C LEU A 50 -22.19 -15.13 6.88
N PRO A 51 -23.41 -14.71 6.47
CA PRO A 51 -23.64 -14.22 5.13
C PRO A 51 -23.03 -12.81 4.95
N ASP A 52 -22.61 -12.54 3.72
CA ASP A 52 -22.17 -11.22 3.32
C ASP A 52 -23.30 -10.19 3.33
N GLY A 53 -22.91 -8.94 3.54
CA GLY A 53 -23.84 -7.83 3.68
C GLY A 53 -24.60 -7.85 5.02
N ILE A 54 -24.16 -8.67 5.99
CA ILE A 54 -24.72 -8.62 7.34
C ILE A 54 -24.57 -7.22 7.92
N HIS A 55 -25.59 -6.79 8.64
CA HIS A 55 -25.57 -5.47 9.24
C HIS A 55 -26.17 -5.44 10.63
N SER A 56 -25.74 -4.44 11.40
CA SER A 56 -26.24 -4.16 12.73
C SER A 56 -26.29 -2.66 12.97
N GLY A 57 -26.56 -2.25 14.20
CA GLY A 57 -26.29 -0.89 14.65
C GLY A 57 -25.77 -0.85 16.08
N LEU A 58 -25.05 0.22 16.37
CA LEU A 58 -24.37 0.52 17.62
C LEU A 58 -24.85 1.89 18.14
N ALA A 59 -25.36 1.92 19.37
CA ALA A 59 -25.58 3.17 20.10
C ALA A 59 -24.26 3.69 20.66
N LYS A 60 -23.85 4.90 20.24
CA LYS A 60 -22.59 5.53 20.65
C LYS A 60 -22.74 7.04 20.76
N ARG A 61 -22.68 7.54 21.98
CA ARG A 61 -22.87 8.96 22.27
C ARG A 61 -21.83 9.83 21.54
N GLY A 62 -22.32 10.84 20.84
CA GLY A 62 -21.49 11.83 20.15
C GLY A 62 -21.03 11.40 18.76
N GLU A 63 -21.18 10.12 18.41
CA GLU A 63 -20.79 9.59 17.12
C GLU A 63 -22.02 9.29 16.27
N LYS A 64 -21.97 9.66 15.00
CA LYS A 64 -23.05 9.40 14.06
C LYS A 64 -22.47 9.06 12.70
N GLY A 65 -22.73 7.86 12.20
CA GLY A 65 -22.10 7.43 10.97
C GLY A 65 -22.47 6.04 10.50
N LEU A 66 -21.78 5.59 9.45
CA LEU A 66 -21.89 4.24 8.90
C LEU A 66 -20.51 3.65 8.70
N PHE A 67 -20.29 2.47 9.25
CA PHE A 67 -19.11 1.66 8.96
C PHE A 67 -19.41 0.71 7.81
N PHE A 68 -18.44 0.51 6.92
CA PHE A 68 -18.46 -0.48 5.85
C PHE A 68 -17.14 -1.27 5.83
N SER A 69 -17.25 -2.58 5.66
CA SER A 69 -16.14 -3.47 5.38
C SER A 69 -16.32 -4.11 4.00
N PHE A 70 -15.44 -3.75 3.07
CA PHE A 70 -15.37 -4.35 1.74
C PHE A 70 -14.14 -5.25 1.60
N GLN A 71 -14.24 -6.18 0.68
CA GLN A 71 -13.17 -7.08 0.29
C GLN A 71 -13.05 -7.16 -1.23
N ALA A 72 -11.82 -7.31 -1.73
CA ALA A 72 -11.56 -7.59 -3.14
C ALA A 72 -10.35 -8.50 -3.32
N GLY A 73 -10.26 -9.14 -4.48
CA GLY A 73 -9.15 -10.04 -4.84
C GLY A 73 -9.35 -11.49 -4.40
N GLU A 74 -8.47 -12.34 -4.89
CA GLU A 74 -8.46 -13.78 -4.58
C GLU A 74 -7.93 -14.06 -3.17
N GLU A 75 -8.12 -15.29 -2.69
CA GLU A 75 -7.80 -15.70 -1.32
C GLU A 75 -6.35 -15.43 -0.91
N LYS A 76 -5.40 -15.52 -1.86
CA LYS A 76 -3.98 -15.27 -1.62
C LYS A 76 -3.60 -13.78 -1.58
N ASP A 77 -4.39 -12.91 -2.21
CA ASP A 77 -4.11 -11.47 -2.36
C ASP A 77 -5.31 -10.61 -1.93
N LYS A 78 -5.98 -11.08 -0.87
CA LYS A 78 -7.23 -10.54 -0.38
C LYS A 78 -7.02 -9.16 0.23
N LYS A 79 -7.64 -8.14 -0.36
CA LYS A 79 -7.59 -6.76 0.09
C LYS A 79 -8.84 -6.44 0.91
N HIS A 80 -8.64 -5.69 1.99
CA HIS A 80 -9.72 -5.29 2.90
C HIS A 80 -9.80 -3.76 2.95
N PHE A 81 -11.01 -3.22 2.81
CA PHE A 81 -11.27 -1.79 2.82
C PHE A 81 -12.26 -1.47 3.93
N TRP A 82 -11.77 -0.84 4.98
CA TRP A 82 -12.60 -0.32 6.07
C TRP A 82 -12.83 1.16 5.84
N LYS A 83 -14.10 1.55 5.82
CA LYS A 83 -14.49 2.93 5.59
C LYS A 83 -15.58 3.30 6.59
N TYR A 84 -15.42 4.45 7.23
CA TYR A 84 -16.45 5.03 8.09
C TYR A 84 -16.90 6.36 7.50
N TYR A 85 -18.20 6.52 7.26
CA TYR A 85 -18.78 7.78 6.85
C TYR A 85 -19.31 8.52 8.08
N ASP A 86 -18.66 9.62 8.45
CA ASP A 86 -19.12 10.50 9.52
C ASP A 86 -20.28 11.36 9.00
N LEU A 87 -21.47 11.20 9.58
CA LEU A 87 -22.67 11.95 9.18
C LEU A 87 -22.69 13.38 9.72
N ASN A 88 -21.97 13.66 10.79
CA ASN A 88 -21.86 15.01 11.35
C ASN A 88 -20.94 15.87 10.46
N ARG A 89 -19.78 15.31 10.08
CA ARG A 89 -18.74 15.99 9.32
C ARG A 89 -18.88 15.81 7.80
N LYS A 90 -19.63 14.79 7.37
CA LYS A 90 -19.79 14.36 5.97
C LYS A 90 -18.47 13.91 5.34
N GLU A 91 -17.59 13.32 6.13
CA GLU A 91 -16.24 12.90 5.76
C GLU A 91 -16.12 11.37 5.74
N ILE A 92 -15.23 10.85 4.89
CA ILE A 92 -14.86 9.43 4.87
C ILE A 92 -13.57 9.27 5.66
N ILE A 93 -13.60 8.43 6.68
CA ILE A 93 -12.45 8.02 7.48
C ILE A 93 -12.05 6.61 7.02
N ASP A 94 -10.77 6.42 6.73
CA ASP A 94 -10.20 5.13 6.29
C ASP A 94 -9.01 4.66 7.14
N ASN A 95 -8.67 5.44 8.17
CA ASN A 95 -7.72 5.04 9.19
C ASN A 95 -8.32 3.94 10.08
N ARG A 96 -7.84 2.71 9.91
CA ARG A 96 -8.36 1.52 10.63
C ARG A 96 -8.32 1.66 12.15
N TYR A 97 -7.35 2.38 12.71
CA TYR A 97 -7.28 2.59 14.16
C TYR A 97 -8.46 3.45 14.65
N LEU A 98 -8.70 4.58 13.98
CA LEU A 98 -9.85 5.44 14.30
C LEU A 98 -11.17 4.68 14.11
N ILE A 99 -11.30 3.95 13.00
CA ILE A 99 -12.49 3.14 12.73
C ILE A 99 -12.70 2.09 13.82
N SER A 100 -11.64 1.37 14.23
CA SER A 100 -11.74 0.37 15.30
C SER A 100 -12.27 0.98 16.60
N SER A 101 -11.83 2.21 16.94
CA SER A 101 -12.31 2.93 18.11
C SER A 101 -13.77 3.37 17.95
N LEU A 102 -14.18 3.77 16.75
CA LEU A 102 -15.56 4.19 16.43
C LEU A 102 -16.55 3.02 16.52
N ILE A 103 -16.17 1.83 16.05
CA ILE A 103 -17.05 0.65 16.03
C ILE A 103 -16.93 -0.24 17.27
N ALA A 104 -15.98 0.05 18.17
CA ALA A 104 -15.84 -0.69 19.42
C ALA A 104 -17.10 -0.58 20.29
N CYS A 105 -17.53 -1.71 20.83
CA CYS A 105 -18.69 -1.86 21.70
C CYS A 105 -18.47 -3.00 22.72
N ASP A 106 -19.20 -2.95 23.82
CA ASP A 106 -19.27 -4.03 24.80
C ASP A 106 -20.33 -5.07 24.38
N LYS A 107 -20.24 -6.29 24.92
CA LYS A 107 -21.18 -7.39 24.64
C LYS A 107 -22.65 -7.02 24.85
N ASP A 108 -22.92 -6.23 25.90
CA ASP A 108 -24.29 -5.84 26.27
C ASP A 108 -24.74 -4.54 25.61
N THR A 109 -23.96 -3.99 24.66
CA THR A 109 -24.31 -2.74 23.99
C THR A 109 -25.59 -2.93 23.18
N PRO A 110 -26.63 -2.11 23.40
CA PRO A 110 -27.89 -2.25 22.68
C PRO A 110 -27.72 -2.10 21.17
N ARG A 111 -28.35 -2.99 20.41
CA ARG A 111 -28.44 -2.88 18.96
C ARG A 111 -29.49 -1.84 18.58
N VAL A 112 -29.16 -1.02 17.60
CA VAL A 112 -30.03 0.05 17.09
C VAL A 112 -30.19 -0.06 15.59
N VAL A 113 -31.24 0.55 15.05
CA VAL A 113 -31.44 0.69 13.61
C VAL A 113 -31.66 2.16 13.34
N ALA A 114 -31.02 2.68 12.30
CA ALA A 114 -31.14 4.07 11.88
C ALA A 114 -31.75 4.15 10.48
N ASP A 115 -32.50 5.21 10.23
CA ASP A 115 -33.02 5.53 8.90
C ASP A 115 -32.02 6.43 8.15
N TYR A 116 -30.82 5.90 7.90
CA TYR A 116 -29.79 6.58 7.11
C TYR A 116 -29.89 6.15 5.64
N GLU A 117 -29.51 7.03 4.72
CA GLU A 117 -29.45 6.72 3.28
C GLU A 117 -28.27 5.75 2.96
N VAL A 118 -28.29 4.53 3.49
CA VAL A 118 -27.16 3.58 3.46
C VAL A 118 -26.69 3.31 2.05
N PHE A 119 -27.59 2.99 1.12
CA PHE A 119 -27.21 2.68 -0.26
C PHE A 119 -26.50 3.86 -0.94
N LYS A 120 -26.98 5.09 -0.73
CA LYS A 120 -26.35 6.29 -1.27
C LYS A 120 -24.97 6.53 -0.67
N ILE A 121 -24.79 6.22 0.61
CA ILE A 121 -23.48 6.35 1.28
C ILE A 121 -22.55 5.22 0.83
N GLN A 122 -23.07 4.01 0.66
CA GLN A 122 -22.34 2.86 0.11
C GLN A 122 -21.77 3.18 -1.27
N GLU A 123 -22.56 3.80 -2.16
CA GLU A 123 -22.07 4.26 -3.47
C GLU A 123 -20.88 5.21 -3.34
N LYS A 124 -20.98 6.22 -2.45
CA LYS A 124 -19.87 7.15 -2.18
C LYS A 124 -18.62 6.44 -1.65
N ILE A 125 -18.82 5.44 -0.78
CA ILE A 125 -17.73 4.64 -0.24
C ILE A 125 -17.05 3.84 -1.35
N ILE A 126 -17.81 3.19 -2.23
CA ILE A 126 -17.29 2.44 -3.38
C ILE A 126 -16.48 3.37 -4.29
N GLU A 127 -17.05 4.51 -4.69
CA GLU A 127 -16.37 5.51 -5.51
C GLU A 127 -15.05 5.98 -4.86
N ASN A 128 -15.06 6.22 -3.55
CA ASN A 128 -13.86 6.60 -2.80
C ASN A 128 -12.80 5.49 -2.81
N ILE A 129 -13.18 4.23 -2.58
CA ILE A 129 -12.26 3.08 -2.63
C ILE A 129 -11.59 2.99 -4.00
N LEU A 130 -12.37 3.05 -5.07
CA LEU A 130 -11.86 2.96 -6.45
C LEU A 130 -10.92 4.13 -6.77
N LYS A 131 -11.31 5.36 -6.41
CA LYS A 131 -10.50 6.56 -6.63
C LYS A 131 -9.18 6.51 -5.88
N THR A 132 -9.20 6.25 -4.57
CA THR A 132 -7.98 6.21 -3.75
C THR A 132 -7.07 5.05 -4.17
N HIS A 133 -7.62 3.90 -4.57
CA HIS A 133 -6.83 2.80 -5.12
C HIS A 133 -6.12 3.20 -6.41
N GLN A 134 -6.82 3.88 -7.32
CA GLN A 134 -6.23 4.36 -8.57
C GLN A 134 -5.17 5.45 -8.35
N GLU A 135 -5.40 6.36 -7.40
CA GLU A 135 -4.41 7.37 -6.98
C GLU A 135 -3.16 6.70 -6.39
N GLN A 136 -3.32 5.72 -5.50
CA GLN A 136 -2.21 4.93 -4.95
C GLN A 136 -1.46 4.19 -6.05
N ARG A 137 -2.15 3.58 -7.02
CA ARG A 137 -1.51 2.97 -8.19
C ARG A 137 -0.76 3.99 -9.04
N SER A 138 -1.27 5.21 -9.17
CA SER A 138 -0.65 6.29 -9.93
C SER A 138 0.60 6.84 -9.21
N LEU A 139 0.57 6.94 -7.89
CA LEU A 139 1.71 7.33 -7.04
C LEU A 139 2.78 6.24 -6.96
N GLN A 140 2.35 4.97 -6.97
CA GLN A 140 3.22 3.79 -7.01
C GLN A 140 3.59 3.37 -8.44
N ALA A 141 3.08 4.06 -9.46
CA ALA A 141 3.37 3.74 -10.84
C ALA A 141 4.87 3.89 -11.07
N VAL A 142 5.49 2.78 -11.47
CA VAL A 142 6.86 2.76 -11.97
C VAL A 142 6.97 3.84 -13.06
N PRO A 143 8.05 4.63 -13.11
CA PRO A 143 8.27 5.59 -14.18
C PRO A 143 8.00 4.92 -15.54
N LYS A 144 7.15 5.52 -16.38
CA LYS A 144 6.85 4.95 -17.70
C LYS A 144 7.98 5.15 -18.70
N THR A 145 8.96 5.98 -18.35
CA THR A 145 10.09 6.37 -19.19
C THR A 145 11.41 6.09 -18.47
N VAL A 146 12.40 5.68 -19.26
CA VAL A 146 13.77 5.45 -18.80
C VAL A 146 14.38 6.80 -18.39
N ASP A 147 14.90 6.90 -17.17
CA ASP A 147 15.58 8.11 -16.68
C ASP A 147 16.82 8.42 -17.54
N PRO A 148 17.10 9.70 -17.87
CA PRO A 148 18.26 10.08 -18.67
C PRO A 148 19.60 9.54 -18.16
N ALA A 149 19.79 9.40 -16.84
CA ALA A 149 21.00 8.83 -16.28
C ALA A 149 21.19 7.35 -16.67
N GLN A 150 20.10 6.59 -16.76
CA GLN A 150 20.16 5.20 -17.22
C GLN A 150 20.58 5.12 -18.69
N GLN A 151 20.06 6.04 -19.52
CA GLN A 151 20.43 6.11 -20.94
C GLN A 151 21.92 6.43 -21.10
N VAL A 152 22.43 7.43 -20.36
CA VAL A 152 23.84 7.80 -20.37
C VAL A 152 24.73 6.61 -19.97
N ILE A 153 24.35 5.86 -18.94
CA ILE A 153 25.13 4.72 -18.46
C ILE A 153 25.05 3.54 -19.43
N ALA A 154 23.88 3.28 -20.03
CA ALA A 154 23.72 2.27 -21.07
C ALA A 154 24.59 2.58 -22.29
N THR A 155 24.61 3.84 -22.75
CA THR A 155 25.48 4.30 -23.83
C THR A 155 26.96 4.20 -23.46
N THR A 156 27.30 4.51 -22.20
CA THR A 156 28.67 4.34 -21.69
C THR A 156 29.09 2.88 -21.81
N LEU A 157 28.29 1.94 -21.29
CA LEU A 157 28.57 0.50 -21.40
C LEU A 157 28.65 0.01 -22.85
N GLN A 158 27.81 0.55 -23.75
CA GLN A 158 27.88 0.24 -25.19
C GLN A 158 29.26 0.59 -25.77
N GLY A 159 29.85 1.72 -25.36
CA GLY A 159 31.20 2.13 -25.77
C GLY A 159 32.31 1.16 -25.35
N TYR A 160 32.09 0.39 -24.27
CA TYR A 160 33.06 -0.58 -23.75
C TYR A 160 32.82 -2.03 -24.20
N LEU A 161 31.85 -2.29 -25.09
CA LEU A 161 31.50 -3.65 -25.52
C LEU A 161 32.63 -4.45 -26.18
N ASN A 162 33.63 -3.77 -26.71
CA ASN A 162 34.80 -4.37 -27.37
C ASN A 162 36.09 -4.23 -26.53
N HIS A 163 35.99 -3.80 -25.27
CA HIS A 163 37.14 -3.67 -24.37
C HIS A 163 37.64 -5.07 -23.96
N PRO A 164 38.98 -5.32 -23.94
CA PRO A 164 39.54 -6.65 -23.68
C PRO A 164 39.14 -7.23 -22.32
N ASP A 165 39.01 -6.37 -21.30
CA ASP A 165 38.66 -6.79 -19.94
C ASP A 165 37.15 -6.89 -19.68
N VAL A 166 36.32 -6.62 -20.70
CA VAL A 166 34.85 -6.61 -20.56
C VAL A 166 34.25 -7.90 -21.12
N ASN A 167 33.51 -8.60 -20.27
CA ASN A 167 32.67 -9.71 -20.73
C ASN A 167 31.45 -9.15 -21.49
N ARG A 168 31.46 -9.30 -22.81
CA ARG A 168 30.40 -8.81 -23.71
C ARG A 168 29.00 -9.32 -23.34
N GLN A 169 28.86 -10.57 -22.90
CA GLN A 169 27.55 -11.12 -22.52
C GLN A 169 27.03 -10.45 -21.24
N LYS A 170 27.92 -10.24 -20.26
CA LYS A 170 27.61 -9.54 -19.01
C LYS A 170 27.20 -8.08 -19.28
N ALA A 171 27.97 -7.37 -20.11
CA ALA A 171 27.66 -6.00 -20.53
C ALA A 171 26.31 -5.91 -21.28
N THR A 172 26.02 -6.86 -22.17
CA THR A 172 24.74 -6.89 -22.91
C THR A 172 23.54 -7.07 -21.98
N ARG A 173 23.67 -7.92 -20.94
CA ARG A 173 22.63 -8.10 -19.92
C ARG A 173 22.44 -6.83 -19.08
N ALA A 174 23.53 -6.19 -18.67
CA ALA A 174 23.50 -4.93 -17.94
C ALA A 174 22.81 -3.81 -18.75
N ILE A 175 23.13 -3.68 -20.05
CA ILE A 175 22.48 -2.70 -20.95
C ILE A 175 20.98 -2.99 -21.07
N ARG A 176 20.57 -4.26 -21.20
CA ARG A 176 19.16 -4.64 -21.23
C ARG A 176 18.46 -4.25 -19.93
N PHE A 177 19.06 -4.56 -18.78
CA PHE A 177 18.55 -4.18 -17.47
C PHE A 177 18.33 -2.66 -17.34
N LEU A 178 19.30 -1.85 -17.78
CA LEU A 178 19.21 -0.38 -17.79
C LEU A 178 18.17 0.18 -18.77
N GLY A 179 17.72 -0.63 -19.74
CA GLY A 179 16.65 -0.28 -20.67
C GLY A 179 15.25 -0.30 -20.03
N HIS A 180 15.12 -0.83 -18.82
CA HIS A 180 13.89 -0.79 -18.05
C HIS A 180 13.82 0.48 -17.19
N PRO A 181 12.66 1.15 -17.08
CA PRO A 181 12.52 2.27 -16.17
C PRO A 181 12.71 1.87 -14.70
N PHE A 182 13.62 2.51 -13.99
CA PHE A 182 13.81 2.28 -12.55
C PHE A 182 12.98 3.24 -11.70
N SER A 183 12.71 2.82 -10.46
CA SER A 183 12.18 3.72 -9.42
C SER A 183 13.25 4.74 -8.96
N SER A 184 12.82 5.85 -8.36
CA SER A 184 13.72 6.92 -7.90
C SER A 184 14.87 6.45 -6.98
N PRO A 185 14.68 5.50 -6.04
CA PRO A 185 15.79 4.97 -5.24
C PRO A 185 16.85 4.23 -6.05
N LEU A 186 16.43 3.41 -7.03
CA LEU A 186 17.34 2.68 -7.91
C LEU A 186 18.10 3.62 -8.85
N VAL A 187 17.45 4.68 -9.35
CA VAL A 187 18.13 5.74 -10.11
C VAL A 187 19.19 6.44 -9.25
N LYS A 188 18.89 6.70 -7.96
CA LYS A 188 19.84 7.32 -7.03
C LYS A 188 21.06 6.43 -6.76
N GLU A 189 20.85 5.12 -6.59
CA GLU A 189 21.93 4.13 -6.47
C GLU A 189 22.78 4.09 -7.74
N LEU A 190 22.14 4.03 -8.91
CA LEU A 190 22.81 4.01 -10.20
C LEU A 190 23.68 5.26 -10.45
N LYS A 191 23.18 6.46 -10.08
CA LYS A 191 23.94 7.72 -10.18
C LYS A 191 25.20 7.71 -9.30
N LYS A 192 25.17 7.07 -8.13
CA LYS A 192 26.36 6.93 -7.27
C LYS A 192 27.41 6.02 -7.90
N LEU A 193 26.99 4.85 -8.40
CA LEU A 193 27.89 3.93 -9.09
C LEU A 193 28.55 4.58 -10.31
N HIS A 194 27.79 5.38 -11.07
CA HIS A 194 28.35 6.11 -12.21
C HIS A 194 29.34 7.19 -11.76
N ALA A 195 29.05 7.94 -10.69
CA ALA A 195 29.99 8.93 -10.16
C ALA A 195 31.31 8.28 -9.69
N GLU A 196 31.25 7.12 -9.04
CA GLU A 196 32.43 6.33 -8.64
C GLU A 196 33.22 5.85 -9.85
N PHE A 197 32.54 5.40 -10.91
CA PHE A 197 33.18 5.03 -12.17
C PHE A 197 33.85 6.23 -12.86
N GLN A 198 33.23 7.42 -12.86
CA GLN A 198 33.84 8.63 -13.44
C GLN A 198 35.16 9.00 -12.74
N HIS A 199 35.33 8.65 -11.46
CA HIS A 199 36.55 8.90 -10.73
C HIS A 199 37.61 7.79 -10.91
N SER A 200 37.19 6.53 -10.86
CA SER A 200 38.09 5.37 -10.93
C SER A 200 38.48 4.94 -12.34
N SER A 201 37.63 5.22 -13.34
CA SER A 201 37.70 4.68 -14.70
C SER A 201 37.76 3.14 -14.77
N ASP A 202 37.38 2.44 -13.69
CA ASP A 202 37.40 0.99 -13.61
C ASP A 202 36.09 0.40 -14.16
N ILE A 203 36.12 0.03 -15.44
CA ILE A 203 34.97 -0.52 -16.15
C ILE A 203 34.56 -1.92 -15.64
N VAL A 204 35.51 -2.71 -15.13
CA VAL A 204 35.24 -4.08 -14.65
C VAL A 204 34.43 -4.00 -13.36
N SER A 205 34.91 -3.22 -12.38
CA SER A 205 34.19 -2.98 -11.13
C SER A 205 32.82 -2.32 -11.36
N PHE A 206 32.74 -1.38 -12.32
CA PHE A 206 31.47 -0.74 -12.66
C PHE A 206 30.46 -1.73 -13.25
N LEU A 207 30.88 -2.57 -14.19
CA LEU A 207 30.03 -3.59 -14.79
C LEU A 207 29.59 -4.65 -13.76
N ASP A 208 30.47 -5.03 -12.85
CA ASP A 208 30.16 -5.97 -11.78
C ASP A 208 29.09 -5.41 -10.85
N ASN A 209 29.21 -4.15 -10.43
CA ASN A 209 28.22 -3.48 -9.59
C ASN A 209 26.84 -3.39 -10.26
N ILE A 210 26.78 -3.04 -11.55
CA ILE A 210 25.51 -3.02 -12.31
C ILE A 210 24.93 -4.43 -12.45
N SER A 211 25.78 -5.44 -12.62
CA SER A 211 25.34 -6.85 -12.74
C SER A 211 24.78 -7.36 -11.42
N SER A 212 25.43 -7.05 -10.29
CA SER A 212 24.90 -7.37 -8.96
C SER A 212 23.58 -6.65 -8.67
N MET A 213 23.44 -5.40 -9.14
CA MET A 213 22.16 -4.68 -9.09
C MET A 213 21.09 -5.41 -9.93
N ALA A 214 21.43 -5.88 -11.13
CA ALA A 214 20.53 -6.66 -11.99
C ALA A 214 20.16 -8.02 -11.38
N GLU A 215 21.04 -8.69 -10.65
CA GLU A 215 20.73 -9.94 -9.95
C GLU A 215 19.77 -9.71 -8.78
N ARG A 216 19.95 -8.63 -8.02
CA ARG A 216 19.07 -8.28 -6.90
C ARG A 216 17.68 -7.81 -7.34
N TYR A 217 17.59 -7.11 -8.48
CA TYR A 217 16.39 -6.38 -8.86
C TYR A 217 15.82 -6.74 -10.24
N GLY A 218 16.51 -7.55 -11.05
CA GLY A 218 16.11 -7.88 -12.42
C GLY A 218 14.81 -8.67 -12.50
N SER A 219 14.63 -9.67 -11.62
CA SER A 219 13.36 -10.42 -11.53
C SER A 219 12.19 -9.54 -11.07
N ILE A 220 12.48 -8.50 -10.29
CA ILE A 220 11.48 -7.54 -9.82
C ILE A 220 11.08 -6.57 -10.96
N ALA A 221 12.01 -6.21 -11.85
CA ALA A 221 11.71 -5.41 -13.04
C ALA A 221 10.82 -6.16 -14.04
N ASP A 222 11.09 -7.46 -14.25
CA ASP A 222 10.28 -8.31 -15.12
C ASP A 222 8.89 -8.61 -14.53
N ALA A 223 8.79 -8.91 -13.23
CA ALA A 223 7.52 -9.18 -12.55
C ALA A 223 6.63 -7.92 -12.38
N ARG A 224 7.22 -6.71 -12.36
CA ARG A 224 6.47 -5.44 -12.25
C ARG A 224 5.74 -5.03 -13.54
N ILE A 225 5.97 -5.73 -14.65
CA ILE A 225 5.24 -5.53 -15.92
C ILE A 225 3.87 -6.23 -15.89
N GLU A 226 3.66 -7.19 -14.99
CA GLU A 226 2.31 -7.65 -14.67
C GLU A 226 1.60 -6.54 -13.88
N THR A 227 0.92 -5.67 -14.61
CA THR A 227 -0.02 -4.72 -14.03
C THR A 227 -1.02 -5.52 -13.21
N ALA A 228 -0.91 -5.48 -11.89
CA ALA A 228 -1.96 -5.97 -11.02
C ALA A 228 -3.31 -5.43 -11.56
N PRO A 229 -4.33 -6.29 -11.74
CA PRO A 229 -5.56 -5.90 -12.40
C PRO A 229 -6.15 -4.67 -11.71
N GLU A 230 -6.69 -3.76 -12.53
CA GLU A 230 -7.41 -2.59 -12.03
C GLU A 230 -8.58 -3.05 -11.17
N LEU A 231 -8.71 -2.47 -9.98
CA LEU A 231 -9.83 -2.78 -9.10
C LEU A 231 -11.08 -2.14 -9.70
N ARG A 232 -12.08 -2.95 -10.04
CA ARG A 232 -13.37 -2.48 -10.53
C ARG A 232 -14.41 -2.58 -9.43
N ARG A 233 -15.55 -1.94 -9.67
CA ARG A 233 -16.70 -1.98 -8.77
C ARG A 233 -17.17 -3.41 -8.50
N GLU A 234 -17.30 -4.23 -9.54
CA GLU A 234 -17.75 -5.62 -9.43
C GLU A 234 -16.79 -6.52 -8.63
N ASP A 235 -15.55 -6.09 -8.47
CA ASP A 235 -14.56 -6.82 -7.68
C ASP A 235 -14.69 -6.54 -6.17
N LEU A 236 -15.50 -5.53 -5.77
CA LEU A 236 -15.76 -5.18 -4.38
C LEU A 236 -16.96 -5.95 -3.83
N ARG A 237 -16.68 -6.82 -2.86
CA ARG A 237 -17.66 -7.59 -2.10
C ARG A 237 -17.90 -6.93 -0.74
N LEU A 238 -19.14 -6.57 -0.44
CA LEU A 238 -19.53 -6.03 0.87
C LEU A 238 -19.62 -7.16 1.89
N ILE A 239 -18.73 -7.15 2.88
CA ILE A 239 -18.74 -8.15 3.96
C ILE A 239 -19.81 -7.78 4.99
N CYS A 240 -19.78 -6.55 5.49
CA CYS A 240 -20.75 -6.06 6.46
C CYS A 240 -20.81 -4.53 6.48
N PHE A 241 -21.87 -4.00 7.09
CA PHE A 241 -21.96 -2.59 7.46
C PHE A 241 -22.63 -2.41 8.83
N ASP A 242 -22.38 -1.29 9.51
CA ASP A 242 -22.93 -1.03 10.84
C ASP A 242 -23.41 0.42 10.95
N TYR A 243 -24.57 0.64 11.56
CA TYR A 243 -25.05 1.98 11.90
C TYR A 243 -24.40 2.45 13.21
N ILE A 244 -23.89 3.68 13.26
CA ILE A 244 -23.43 4.28 14.50
C ILE A 244 -24.39 5.44 14.82
N CYS A 245 -25.12 5.32 15.93
CA CYS A 245 -26.18 6.25 16.32
C CYS A 245 -25.86 6.90 17.66
N SER A 246 -25.90 8.23 17.72
CA SER A 246 -25.83 8.98 18.98
C SER A 246 -27.17 9.05 19.71
#